data_AF-A0A7X6FNJ9-F1
#
_entry.id   AF-A0A7X6FNJ9-F1
#
_cell.length_a   1.000
_cell.length_b   1.000
_cell.length_c   1.000
_cell.angle_alpha   90.00
_cell.angle_beta   90.00
_cell.angle_gamma   90.00
#
_symmetry.space_group_name_H-M   'P 1'
#
loop_
_entity.id
_entity.type
_entity.pdbx_description
1 polymer ?
#
loop_
_entity_poly.entity_id
_entity_poly.type
_entity_poly.pdbx_seq_one_letter_code
_entity_poly.pdbx_strand_id
1 'polypeptide(L)'
;MLWMTPEALSSWQAPKRTTRGGQPRYSDLAIETALTLRLVFGLRLRQTEGFLTSVLTLMGLALAVPDHTTLSRRASKRRLPDGRRQHQARGKG
;
A
#
# COMPACT_ATOMS: atom_id res chain seq x y z
N MET A 1 -6.13 0.30 21.88
CA MET A 1 -4.66 0.48 21.88
C MET A 1 -4.13 -0.11 20.58
N LEU A 2 -3.48 0.69 19.73
CA LEU A 2 -2.88 0.21 18.48
C LEU A 2 -1.40 -0.07 18.72
N TRP A 3 -0.93 -1.25 18.34
CA TRP A 3 0.46 -1.67 18.52
C TRP A 3 0.96 -2.33 17.24
N MET A 4 2.24 -2.14 16.92
CA MET A 4 2.92 -2.75 15.78
C MET A 4 3.98 -3.70 16.29
N THR A 5 4.14 -4.85 15.63
CA THR A 5 5.19 -5.80 16.02
C THR A 5 6.57 -5.26 15.64
N PRO A 6 7.65 -5.62 16.36
CA PRO A 6 9.01 -5.25 16.00
C PRO A 6 9.40 -5.68 14.57
N GLU A 7 8.88 -6.81 14.10
CA GLU A 7 9.14 -7.35 12.76
C GLU A 7 8.47 -6.49 11.67
N ALA A 8 7.25 -5.99 11.94
CA ALA A 8 6.57 -5.07 11.06
C ALA A 8 7.30 -3.72 10.99
N LEU A 9 7.84 -3.26 12.11
CA LEU A 9 8.64 -2.04 12.19
C LEU A 9 9.94 -2.17 11.39
N SER A 10 10.68 -3.27 11.57
CA SER A 10 11.95 -3.52 10.86
C SER A 10 11.75 -3.73 9.36
N SER A 11 10.61 -4.27 8.96
CA SER A 11 10.25 -4.53 7.56
C SER A 11 9.57 -3.34 6.87
N TRP A 12 9.42 -2.20 7.53
CA TRP A 12 8.70 -1.05 6.97
C TRP A 12 9.43 -0.40 5.80
N GLN A 13 10.75 -0.27 5.91
CA GLN A 13 11.60 0.21 4.82
C GLN A 13 11.93 -0.94 3.87
N ALA A 14 11.98 -0.66 2.57
CA ALA A 14 12.38 -1.68 1.61
C ALA A 14 13.86 -2.05 1.82
N PRO A 15 14.21 -3.35 1.78
CA PRO A 15 15.60 -3.75 1.78
C PRO A 15 16.32 -3.20 0.56
N LYS A 16 17.58 -2.79 0.74
CA LYS A 16 18.43 -2.33 -0.36
C LYS A 16 18.51 -3.44 -1.42
N ARG A 17 18.03 -3.17 -2.64
CA ARG A 17 18.23 -4.09 -3.77
C ARG A 17 19.69 -4.04 -4.22
N THR A 18 20.24 -5.22 -4.50
CA THR A 18 21.56 -5.44 -5.12
C THR A 18 21.48 -5.61 -6.64
N THR A 19 20.28 -5.57 -7.23
CA THR A 19 20.03 -5.83 -8.65
C THR A 19 19.70 -4.54 -9.44
N ARG A 20 19.98 -4.54 -10.75
CA ARG A 20 19.77 -3.40 -11.66
C ARG A 20 18.30 -2.97 -11.69
N GLY A 21 18.04 -1.69 -11.40
CA GLY A 21 16.72 -1.07 -11.28
C GLY A 21 16.67 -0.13 -10.06
N GLY A 22 15.85 0.93 -10.10
CA GLY A 22 15.76 1.88 -8.98
C GLY A 22 15.41 1.20 -7.66
N GLN A 23 16.01 1.67 -6.55
CA GLN A 23 15.73 1.13 -5.22
C GLN A 23 14.27 1.43 -4.83
N PRO A 24 13.46 0.43 -4.45
CA PRO A 24 12.15 0.69 -3.87
C PRO A 24 12.35 1.46 -2.56
N ARG A 25 11.63 2.57 -2.37
CA ARG A 25 11.69 3.37 -1.14
C ARG A 25 10.84 2.80 0.00
N TYR A 26 9.87 1.95 -0.33
CA TYR A 26 8.88 1.39 0.60
C TYR A 26 8.74 -0.11 0.38
N SER A 27 8.63 -0.88 1.47
CA SER A 27 8.39 -2.32 1.41
C SER A 27 6.97 -2.63 0.94
N ASP A 28 6.75 -3.85 0.47
CA ASP A 28 5.41 -4.30 0.10
C ASP A 28 4.48 -4.34 1.30
N LEU A 29 4.99 -4.60 2.51
CA LEU A 29 4.25 -4.51 3.76
C LEU A 29 3.69 -3.11 3.98
N ALA A 30 4.52 -2.06 3.89
CA ALA A 30 4.06 -0.68 4.07
C ALA A 30 2.97 -0.28 3.05
N ILE A 31 3.11 -0.76 1.80
CA ILE A 31 2.11 -0.53 0.74
C ILE A 31 0.81 -1.28 1.05
N GLU A 32 0.88 -2.55 1.44
CA GLU A 32 -0.29 -3.37 1.79
C GLU A 32 -1.03 -2.81 3.00
N THR A 33 -0.31 -2.39 4.04
CA THR A 33 -0.91 -1.78 5.23
C THR A 33 -1.67 -0.51 4.85
N ALA A 34 -1.07 0.38 4.07
CA ALA A 34 -1.73 1.61 3.61
C ALA A 34 -2.99 1.31 2.77
N LEU A 35 -2.90 0.38 1.82
CA LEU A 35 -4.06 0.00 0.99
C LEU A 35 -5.16 -0.72 1.78
N THR A 36 -4.80 -1.52 2.79
CA THR A 36 -5.76 -2.17 3.69
C THR A 36 -6.51 -1.14 4.51
N LEU A 37 -5.80 -0.19 5.14
CA LEU A 37 -6.42 0.89 5.91
C LEU A 37 -7.33 1.74 5.02
N ARG A 38 -6.91 2.01 3.78
CA ARG A 38 -7.76 2.66 2.79
C ARG A 38 -9.10 1.93 2.62
N LEU A 39 -9.06 0.61 2.44
CA LEU A 39 -10.26 -0.19 2.20
C LEU A 39 -11.15 -0.29 3.45
N VAL A 40 -10.57 -0.54 4.62
CA VAL A 40 -11.30 -0.67 5.88
C VAL A 40 -12.02 0.62 6.26
N PHE A 41 -11.39 1.77 6.07
CA PHE A 41 -11.95 3.08 6.43
C PHE A 41 -12.60 3.83 5.25
N GLY A 42 -12.67 3.22 4.06
CA GLY A 42 -13.29 3.83 2.87
C GLY A 42 -12.59 5.12 2.38
N LEU A 43 -11.30 5.28 2.62
CA LEU A 43 -10.56 6.52 2.36
C LEU A 43 -10.16 6.67 0.88
N ARG A 44 -9.96 7.93 0.44
CA ARG A 44 -9.23 8.23 -0.81
C ARG A 44 -7.72 8.10 -0.58
N LEU A 45 -6.94 7.82 -1.62
CA LEU A 45 -5.48 7.64 -1.49
C LEU A 45 -4.76 8.82 -0.81
N ARG A 46 -5.16 10.06 -1.12
CA ARG A 46 -4.61 11.27 -0.46
C ARG A 46 -5.00 11.35 1.02
N GLN A 47 -6.20 10.90 1.38
CA GLN A 47 -6.62 10.83 2.78
C GLN A 47 -5.91 9.70 3.53
N THR A 48 -5.66 8.56 2.87
CA THR A 48 -4.87 7.46 3.43
C THR A 48 -3.46 7.90 3.77
N GLU A 49 -2.81 8.68 2.91
CA GLU A 49 -1.48 9.26 3.16
C GLU A 49 -1.48 10.07 4.46
N GLY A 50 -2.35 11.08 4.58
CA GLY A 50 -2.42 11.91 5.79
C GLY A 50 -2.89 11.16 7.05
N PHE A 51 -3.80 10.19 6.90
CA PHE A 51 -4.25 9.35 8.00
C PHE A 51 -3.11 8.49 8.54
N LEU A 52 -2.35 7.84 7.66
CA LEU A 52 -1.24 6.98 8.06
C LEU A 52 -0.11 7.79 8.72
N THR A 53 0.19 8.99 8.20
CA THR A 53 1.09 9.94 8.87
C THR A 53 0.63 10.25 10.28
N SER A 54 -0.65 10.59 10.45
CA SER A 54 -1.23 10.96 11.76
C SER A 54 -1.15 9.79 12.76
N VAL A 55 -1.46 8.57 12.32
CA VAL A 55 -1.39 7.36 13.15
C VAL A 55 0.06 7.10 13.60
N LEU A 56 1.02 7.14 12.68
CA LEU A 56 2.42 6.88 13.01
C LEU A 56 3.00 7.95 13.93
N THR A 57 2.65 9.22 13.72
CA THR A 57 3.01 10.31 14.64
C THR A 57 2.41 10.09 16.03
N LEU A 58 1.14 9.69 16.13
CA LEU A 58 0.50 9.39 17.41
C LEU A 58 1.18 8.20 18.13
N MET A 59 1.71 7.24 17.38
CA MET A 59 2.48 6.12 17.91
C MET A 59 3.95 6.47 18.24
N GLY A 60 4.40 7.71 17.98
CA GLY A 60 5.79 8.11 18.17
C GLY A 60 6.77 7.47 17.19
N LEU A 61 6.29 7.00 16.03
CA LEU A 61 7.08 6.28 15.03
C LEU A 61 7.55 7.22 13.90
N ALA A 62 8.86 7.35 13.73
CA ALA A 62 9.49 8.12 12.65
C ALA A 62 9.58 7.31 11.34
N LEU A 63 8.45 6.71 10.90
CA LEU A 63 8.38 5.91 9.69
C LEU A 63 7.90 6.73 8.50
N ALA A 64 8.57 6.58 7.35
CA ALA A 64 8.15 7.23 6.11
C ALA A 64 6.85 6.63 5.58
N VAL A 65 5.94 7.49 5.11
CA VAL A 65 4.65 7.10 4.54
C VAL A 65 4.72 7.11 3.01
N PRO A 66 4.23 6.06 2.33
CA PRO A 66 4.10 6.08 0.87
C PRO A 66 3.08 7.13 0.43
N ASP A 67 3.50 8.04 -0.44
CA ASP A 67 2.61 9.04 -1.01
C ASP A 67 1.51 8.42 -1.90
N HIS A 68 0.42 9.15 -2.13
CA HIS A 68 -0.71 8.71 -2.92
C HIS A 68 -0.35 8.31 -4.37
N THR A 69 0.70 8.88 -4.97
CA THR A 69 1.16 8.51 -6.32
C THR A 69 1.85 7.15 -6.32
N THR A 70 2.65 6.89 -5.29
CA THR A 70 3.29 5.61 -5.02
C THR A 70 2.24 4.53 -4.76
N LEU A 71 1.24 4.82 -3.91
CA LEU A 71 0.14 3.91 -3.63
C LEU A 71 -0.69 3.60 -4.89
N SER A 72 -1.04 4.61 -5.68
CA SER A 72 -1.79 4.42 -6.94
C SER A 72 -1.05 3.49 -7.90
N ARG A 73 0.23 3.79 -8.16
CA ARG A 73 1.07 2.99 -9.07
C ARG A 73 1.22 1.55 -8.59
N ARG A 74 1.43 1.34 -7.29
CA ARG A 74 1.58 -0.01 -6.72
C ARG A 74 0.26 -0.78 -6.73
N ALA A 75 -0.87 -0.13 -6.43
CA ALA A 75 -2.20 -0.76 -6.52
C ALA A 75 -2.51 -1.21 -7.95
N SER A 76 -2.16 -0.41 -8.97
CA SER A 76 -2.34 -0.81 -10.38
C SER A 76 -1.47 -1.99 -10.81
N LYS A 77 -0.24 -2.09 -10.29
CA LYS A 77 0.65 -3.23 -10.56
C LYS A 77 0.20 -4.51 -9.87
N ARG A 78 -0.55 -4.37 -8.78
CA ARG A 78 -0.96 -5.45 -7.88
C ARG A 78 -2.39 -5.92 -8.16
N ARG A 79 -2.90 -5.72 -9.38
CA ARG A 79 -4.24 -6.20 -9.79
C ARG A 79 -4.41 -7.64 -9.29
N LEU A 80 -5.27 -7.80 -8.28
CA LEU A 80 -5.92 -9.05 -7.94
C LEU A 80 -6.51 -9.63 -9.24
N PRO A 81 -6.57 -10.97 -9.41
CA PRO A 81 -7.18 -11.56 -10.59
C PRO A 81 -8.55 -10.89 -10.82
N ASP A 82 -8.67 -10.27 -12.00
CA ASP A 82 -9.79 -9.42 -12.36
C ASP A 82 -11.04 -10.28 -12.54
N GLY A 83 -11.80 -10.48 -11.46
CA GLY A 83 -13.07 -11.20 -11.48
C GLY A 83 -14.21 -10.42 -12.16
N ARG A 84 -13.95 -9.32 -12.86
CA ARG A 84 -14.98 -8.52 -13.55
C ARG A 84 -14.76 -8.40 -15.06
N ARG A 85 -14.52 -9.53 -15.72
CA ARG A 85 -14.71 -9.71 -17.16
C ARG A 85 -15.29 -11.09 -17.51
N GLN A 86 -16.56 -11.35 -17.22
CA GLN A 86 -17.27 -12.52 -17.80
C GLN A 86 -18.70 -12.25 -18.31
N HIS A 87 -19.22 -11.02 -18.28
CA HIS A 87 -20.59 -10.73 -18.77
C HIS A 87 -20.67 -9.87 -20.04
N GLN A 88 -19.68 -9.97 -20.94
CA GLN A 88 -19.76 -9.34 -22.26
C GLN A 88 -19.03 -10.18 -23.33
N ALA A 89 -19.48 -11.44 -23.48
CA ALA A 89 -19.19 -12.25 -24.67
C ALA A 89 -20.25 -13.37 -24.79
N ARG A 90 -21.53 -13.00 -24.93
CA ARG A 90 -22.54 -13.92 -25.44
C ARG A 90 -23.58 -13.13 -26.21
N GLY A 91 -23.45 -13.13 -27.53
CA GLY A 91 -24.35 -12.42 -28.44
C GLY A 91 -23.68 -12.09 -29.75
N LYS A 92 -23.38 -13.12 -30.56
CA LYS A 92 -23.29 -13.10 -32.03
C LYS A 92 -22.89 -14.50 -32.49
N GLY A 93 -23.79 -15.14 -33.23
CA GLY A 93 -23.72 -16.52 -33.70
C GLY A 93 -25.11 -17.07 -33.80
#